data_AF-A0A7C3PIZ2-F1
#
_entry.id   AF-A0A7C3PIZ2-F1
#
_cell.length_a   1.000
_cell.length_b   1.000
_cell.length_c   1.000
_cell.angle_alpha   90.00
_cell.angle_beta   90.00
_cell.angle_gamma   90.00
#
_symmetry.space_group_name_H-M   'P 1'
#
loop_
_entity.id
_entity.type
_entity.pdbx_description
1 polymer ?
#
loop_
_entity_poly.entity_id
_entity_poly.type
_entity_poly.pdbx_seq_one_letter_code
_entity_poly.pdbx_strand_id
1 'polypeptide(L)'
;MSYTKTQGKTLNQAKNHYSDGTELIPAEVQANIRREEAQSVDIPFAIGYTIDDEGLVNNFAIEPDIYLSNYPSPRQQRQYLVLGAAAFFFVVTLLLTTVLVS
;
A
#
# COMPACT_ATOMS: atom_id res chain seq x y z
N MET A 1 41.77 28.15 24.66
CA MET A 1 40.38 27.77 24.97
C MET A 1 39.49 28.99 24.75
N SER A 2 38.60 28.98 23.76
CA SER A 2 37.70 30.09 23.43
C SER A 2 36.29 29.79 23.92
N TYR A 3 35.71 30.70 24.71
CA TYR A 3 34.32 30.66 25.16
C TYR A 3 33.52 31.67 24.35
N THR A 4 32.52 31.19 23.59
CA THR A 4 31.61 32.04 22.83
C THR A 4 30.48 32.55 23.72
N LYS A 5 30.41 33.87 23.86
CA LYS A 5 29.38 34.65 24.53
C LYS A 5 28.05 34.54 23.75
N THR A 6 27.07 33.82 24.27
CA THR A 6 25.70 33.84 23.74
C THR A 6 25.04 35.17 24.07
N GLN A 7 24.89 36.04 23.07
CA GLN A 7 24.21 37.32 23.22
C GLN A 7 22.73 37.10 23.55
N GLY A 8 22.26 37.88 24.52
CA GLY A 8 20.94 37.75 25.13
C GLY A 8 19.79 38.04 24.17
N LYS A 9 18.70 37.27 24.33
CA LYS A 9 17.37 37.61 23.83
C LYS A 9 16.74 38.54 24.87
N THR A 10 16.72 39.83 24.59
CA THR A 10 15.98 40.83 25.38
C THR A 10 14.51 40.41 25.44
N LEU A 11 14.06 39.95 26.61
CA LEU A 11 12.65 39.69 26.88
C LEU A 11 11.95 41.04 27.06
N ASN A 12 11.49 41.62 25.95
CA ASN A 12 10.44 42.65 26.00
C ASN A 12 9.12 41.96 26.38
N GLN A 13 8.96 41.66 27.68
CA GLN A 13 7.70 41.20 28.26
C GLN A 13 6.76 42.40 28.43
N ALA A 14 6.22 42.87 27.31
CA ALA A 14 5.07 43.76 27.29
C ALA A 14 4.34 43.64 25.95
N LYS A 15 4.05 42.40 25.56
CA LYS A 15 3.05 42.13 24.53
C LYS A 15 2.21 40.99 25.07
N ASN A 16 0.95 41.28 25.37
CA ASN A 16 -0.02 40.24 25.67
C ASN A 16 -0.05 39.33 24.45
N HIS A 17 0.57 38.16 24.54
CA HIS A 17 0.46 37.12 23.53
C HIS A 17 -0.95 36.56 23.69
N TYR A 18 -1.90 37.14 22.95
CA TYR A 18 -3.21 36.54 22.83
C TYR A 18 -2.99 35.21 22.10
N SER A 19 -3.27 34.11 22.79
CA SER A 19 -3.19 32.78 22.19
C SER A 19 -4.18 32.75 21.03
N ASP A 20 -3.64 32.60 19.83
CA ASP A 20 -4.41 32.56 18.57
C ASP A 20 -4.88 31.12 18.26
N GLY A 21 -4.78 30.21 19.23
CA GLY A 21 -5.12 28.79 19.08
C GLY A 21 -4.17 28.00 18.17
N THR A 22 -3.32 28.67 17.38
CA THR A 22 -2.33 28.05 16.48
C THR A 22 -1.27 27.23 17.21
N GLU A 23 -1.00 27.52 18.48
CA GLU A 23 -0.11 26.75 19.36
C GLU A 23 -0.71 25.43 19.86
N LEU A 24 -2.03 25.24 19.74
CA LEU A 24 -2.72 24.00 20.07
C LEU A 24 -2.69 23.01 18.92
N ILE A 25 -2.40 23.50 17.72
CA ILE A 25 -2.26 22.67 16.54
C ILE A 25 -0.86 22.04 16.60
N PRO A 26 -0.74 20.70 16.68
CA PRO A 26 0.54 20.03 16.70
C PRO A 26 1.42 20.45 15.51
N ALA A 27 2.73 20.49 15.70
CA ALA A 27 3.67 20.96 14.70
C ALA A 27 3.59 20.14 13.39
N GLU A 28 3.20 18.88 13.52
CA GLU A 28 2.93 17.93 12.44
C GLU A 28 1.80 18.42 11.52
N VAL A 29 0.70 18.92 12.10
CA VAL A 29 -0.48 19.42 11.36
C VAL A 29 -0.15 20.76 10.70
N GLN A 30 0.57 21.66 11.38
CA GLN A 30 1.01 22.93 10.78
C GLN A 30 1.99 22.73 9.61
N ALA A 31 2.88 21.74 9.71
CA ALA A 31 3.80 21.39 8.64
C ALA A 31 3.09 20.77 7.43
N ASN A 32 1.98 20.04 7.66
CA ASN A 32 1.16 19.48 6.60
C ASN A 32 0.28 20.54 5.92
N ILE A 33 -0.40 21.42 6.67
CA ILE A 33 -1.21 22.53 6.11
C ILE A 33 -0.36 23.46 5.23
N ARG A 34 0.87 23.82 5.67
CA ARG A 34 1.80 24.61 4.83
C ARG A 34 2.28 23.85 3.59
N ARG A 35 2.36 22.52 3.67
CA ARG A 35 2.66 21.68 2.51
C ARG A 35 1.47 21.64 1.56
N GLU A 36 0.24 21.53 2.03
CA GLU A 36 -0.98 21.56 1.21
C GLU A 36 -1.15 22.90 0.49
N GLU A 37 -0.84 24.03 1.15
CA GLU A 37 -0.82 25.35 0.51
C GLU A 37 0.24 25.46 -0.60
N ALA A 38 1.38 24.77 -0.45
CA ALA A 38 2.45 24.66 -1.44
C ALA A 38 2.27 23.49 -2.44
N GLN A 39 1.36 22.55 -2.16
CA GLN A 39 1.08 21.31 -2.88
C GLN A 39 -0.39 21.25 -3.32
N SER A 40 -0.92 22.38 -3.78
CA SER A 40 -1.97 22.38 -4.82
C SER A 40 -1.51 21.69 -6.13
N VAL A 41 -0.31 21.12 -6.16
CA VAL A 41 0.11 20.10 -7.12
C VAL A 41 -0.65 18.82 -6.77
N ASP A 42 -1.70 18.61 -7.54
CA ASP A 42 -2.52 17.41 -7.72
C ASP A 42 -1.63 16.17 -7.98
N ILE A 43 -0.89 15.72 -6.96
CA ILE A 43 -0.24 14.42 -6.96
C ILE A 43 -1.29 13.48 -6.39
N PRO A 44 -1.81 12.53 -7.19
CA PRO A 44 -2.79 11.59 -6.69
C PRO A 44 -2.13 10.87 -5.51
N PHE A 45 -2.66 11.11 -4.31
CA PHE A 45 -2.34 10.30 -3.14
C PHE A 45 -2.40 8.85 -3.58
N ALA A 46 -1.38 8.07 -3.22
CA ALA A 46 -1.30 6.67 -3.59
C ALA A 46 -2.67 6.02 -3.35
N ILE A 47 -3.16 5.27 -4.33
CA ILE A 47 -4.46 4.59 -4.26
C ILE A 47 -4.51 3.82 -2.93
N GLY A 48 -5.61 3.92 -2.18
CA GLY A 48 -5.75 3.28 -0.87
C GLY A 48 -5.44 4.15 0.36
N TYR A 49 -5.20 5.45 0.19
CA TYR A 49 -5.00 6.37 1.32
C TYR A 49 -5.96 7.56 1.27
N THR A 50 -6.46 7.99 2.44
CA THR A 50 -7.19 9.25 2.62
C THR A 50 -6.53 10.08 3.72
N ILE A 51 -6.71 11.40 3.68
CA ILE A 51 -6.30 12.34 4.74
C ILE A 51 -7.59 12.94 5.30
N ASP A 52 -7.73 12.96 6.64
CA ASP A 52 -8.87 13.61 7.29
C ASP A 52 -8.63 15.12 7.54
N ASP A 53 -9.66 15.81 8.03
CA ASP A 53 -9.62 17.26 8.30
C ASP A 53 -8.61 17.63 9.40
N GLU A 54 -8.14 16.65 10.18
CA GLU A 54 -7.09 16.80 11.20
C GLU A 54 -5.68 16.51 10.64
N GLY A 55 -5.57 16.09 9.37
CA GLY A 55 -4.31 15.76 8.71
C GLY A 55 -3.78 14.36 9.00
N LEU A 56 -4.61 13.46 9.55
CA LEU A 56 -4.24 12.06 9.82
C LEU A 56 -4.45 11.19 8.57
N VAL A 57 -3.44 10.39 8.27
CA VAL A 57 -3.45 9.47 7.11
C VAL A 57 -4.10 8.15 7.50
N ASN A 58 -5.16 7.78 6.78
CA ASN A 58 -5.85 6.50 6.91
C ASN A 58 -5.50 5.58 5.73
N ASN A 59 -5.09 4.35 6.02
CA ASN A 59 -4.81 3.31 5.03
C ASN A 59 -6.02 2.37 4.89
N PHE A 60 -6.54 2.24 3.68
CA PHE A 60 -7.63 1.32 3.34
C PHE A 60 -7.13 0.18 2.46
N ALA A 61 -7.63 -1.02 2.73
CA ALA A 61 -7.41 -2.14 1.83
C ALA A 61 -8.08 -1.86 0.48
N ILE A 62 -7.30 -1.97 -0.60
CA ILE A 62 -7.80 -1.89 -1.96
C ILE A 62 -8.19 -3.31 -2.38
N GLU A 63 -9.43 -3.50 -2.79
CA GLU A 63 -9.84 -4.77 -3.36
C GLU A 63 -9.15 -4.96 -4.72
N PRO A 64 -8.47 -6.11 -4.96
CA PRO A 64 -7.90 -6.38 -6.27
C PRO A 64 -9.01 -6.62 -7.29
N ASP A 65 -8.76 -6.24 -8.54
CA ASP A 65 -9.67 -6.56 -9.63
C ASP A 65 -9.88 -8.08 -9.75
N ILE A 66 -11.14 -8.50 -9.75
CA ILE A 66 -11.52 -9.90 -9.91
C ILE A 66 -11.45 -10.27 -11.40
N TYR A 67 -10.53 -11.17 -11.75
CA TYR A 67 -10.43 -11.72 -13.11
C TYR A 67 -11.24 -13.02 -13.24
N LEU A 68 -12.21 -13.04 -14.16
CA LEU A 68 -12.94 -14.25 -14.51
C LEU A 68 -12.06 -15.19 -15.35
N SER A 69 -12.19 -16.49 -15.11
CA SER A 69 -11.53 -17.50 -15.92
C SER A 69 -12.18 -17.58 -17.30
N ASN A 70 -11.37 -17.45 -18.36
CA ASN A 70 -11.83 -17.69 -19.72
C ASN A 70 -11.88 -19.19 -20.04
N TYR A 71 -12.85 -19.60 -20.85
CA TYR A 71 -12.93 -20.97 -21.34
C TYR A 71 -11.67 -21.33 -22.15
N PRO A 72 -11.10 -22.54 -21.99
CA PRO A 72 -9.86 -22.91 -22.65
C PRO A 72 -9.99 -22.88 -24.18
N SER A 73 -8.95 -22.36 -24.84
CA SER A 73 -8.86 -22.36 -26.29
C SER A 73 -8.84 -23.79 -26.87
N PRO A 74 -9.22 -23.99 -28.15
CA PRO A 74 -9.17 -25.33 -28.77
C PRO A 74 -7.79 -25.99 -28.73
N ARG A 75 -6.70 -25.20 -28.74
CA ARG A 75 -5.34 -25.72 -28.56
C ARG A 75 -5.10 -26.24 -27.15
N GLN A 76 -5.52 -25.51 -26.13
CA GLN A 76 -5.41 -25.94 -24.73
C GLN A 76 -6.25 -27.19 -24.45
N GLN A 77 -7.46 -27.28 -25.02
CA GLN A 77 -8.29 -28.47 -24.91
C GLN A 77 -7.60 -29.72 -25.47
N ARG A 78 -6.92 -29.61 -26.61
CA ARG A 78 -6.14 -30.72 -27.18
C ARG A 78 -4.99 -31.15 -26.26
N GLN A 79 -4.30 -30.19 -25.64
CA GLN A 79 -3.24 -30.48 -24.68
C GLN A 79 -3.78 -31.21 -23.45
N TYR A 80 -4.94 -30.80 -22.94
CA TYR A 80 -5.61 -31.52 -21.84
C TYR A 80 -6.01 -32.93 -22.23
N LEU A 81 -6.44 -33.15 -23.48
CA LEU A 81 -6.78 -34.49 -23.97
C LEU A 81 -5.54 -35.39 -24.04
N VAL A 82 -4.41 -34.86 -24.51
CA VAL A 82 -3.13 -35.59 -24.52
C VAL A 82 -2.68 -35.92 -23.09
N LEU A 83 -2.77 -34.95 -22.17
CA LEU A 83 -2.40 -35.15 -20.78
C LEU A 83 -3.30 -36.20 -20.10
N GLY A 84 -4.61 -36.13 -20.35
CA GLY A 84 -5.58 -37.10 -19.86
C GLY A 84 -5.32 -38.51 -20.39
N ALA A 85 -5.01 -38.64 -21.69
CA ALA A 85 -4.64 -39.92 -22.28
C ALA A 85 -3.36 -40.49 -21.65
N ALA A 86 -2.33 -39.67 -21.49
CA ALA A 86 -1.07 -40.09 -20.86
C ALA A 86 -1.29 -40.55 -19.40
N ALA A 87 -2.05 -39.79 -18.62
CA ALA A 87 -2.41 -40.16 -17.25
C ALA A 87 -3.21 -41.46 -17.19
N PHE A 88 -4.16 -41.65 -18.10
CA PHE A 88 -4.94 -42.89 -18.19
C PHE A 88 -4.05 -44.10 -18.49
N PHE A 89 -3.18 -44.02 -19.50
CA PHE A 89 -2.24 -45.10 -19.81
C PHE A 89 -1.30 -45.41 -18.63
N PHE A 90 -0.83 -44.39 -17.92
CA PHE A 90 -0.01 -44.58 -16.73
C PHE A 90 -0.74 -45.36 -15.63
N VAL A 91 -1.99 -45.02 -15.33
CA VAL A 91 -2.79 -45.75 -14.32
C VAL A 91 -3.07 -47.18 -14.78
N VAL A 92 -3.48 -47.37 -16.03
CA VAL A 92 -3.79 -48.71 -16.58
C VAL A 92 -2.56 -49.61 -16.54
N THR A 93 -1.39 -49.10 -16.92
CA THR A 93 -0.14 -49.88 -16.86
C THR A 93 0.24 -50.25 -15.44
N LEU A 94 0.11 -49.34 -14.47
CA LEU A 94 0.33 -49.65 -13.05
C LEU A 94 -0.59 -50.77 -12.56
N LEU A 95 -1.88 -50.70 -12.87
CA LEU A 95 -2.84 -51.74 -12.49
C LEU A 95 -2.49 -53.09 -13.12
N LEU A 96 -2.16 -53.10 -14.42
CA LEU A 96 -1.71 -54.30 -15.13
C LEU A 96 -0.46 -54.91 -14.48
N THR A 97 0.54 -54.09 -14.16
CA THR A 97 1.77 -54.60 -13.50
C THR A 97 1.49 -55.20 -12.14
N THR A 98 0.56 -54.61 -11.37
CA THR A 98 0.17 -55.10 -10.05
C THR A 98 -0.51 -56.46 -10.14
N VAL A 99 -1.44 -56.63 -11.09
CA VAL A 99 -2.12 -57.91 -11.31
C VAL A 99 -1.15 -58.96 -11.87
N LEU A 100 -0.21 -58.58 -12.73
CA LEU A 100 0.71 -59.51 -13.37
C LEU A 100 1.76 -60.09 -12.42
N VAL A 101 2.20 -59.33 -11.41
CA VAL A 101 3.21 -59.75 -10.42
C VAL A 101 2.60 -60.46 -9.21
N SER A 102 1.30 -60.28 -8.97
CA SER A 102 0.55 -60.96 -7.91
C SER A 102 0.42 -62.45 -8.16
#